data_AF-A0A328Z1Y9-F1
#
_entry.id   AF-A0A328Z1Y9-F1
#
_cell.length_a   1.000
_cell.length_b   1.000
_cell.length_c   1.000
_cell.angle_alpha   90.00
_cell.angle_beta   90.00
_cell.angle_gamma   90.00
#
_symmetry.space_group_name_H-M   'P 1'
#
loop_
_entity.id
_entity.type
_entity.pdbx_description
1 polymer ?
#
loop_
_entity_poly.entity_id
_entity_poly.type
_entity_poly.pdbx_seq_one_letter_code
_entity_poly.pdbx_strand_id
1 'polypeptide(L)'
;MPTGNHTLTGPRFPSIIAIACLLGSGGYASASSENRPSTAGPDYDYVDAMMLPLPPFHGPTLLQDGKTASTTAEFTQFLVALNAATYQQVPPSSGVAGEAAFLEMKRYLQNRYNGVTVVQSLKQDGAISDCIPVGEQPGLRDGSAVASPPSANPHGSAVSELTAGEQCPRGAIPLERIGLDQLTHFATLKQFLSKGALPRPPGASPVSAAETFTAIHHYASIYEDTAGALIAGAGADLNIWNPAFATANDYLSISQIWLVSADFQQSLEVGWRRQPGYPNWGDKSILFIYSTQDGYASTGCHNLECGQFVQTASGNVFGVAFAANRYSVKNGTQGMVKVAFKRNSDGNWWLSVDGHWIGYYKASLYTGGDLASPSASTRISAGGETHAYANAPSTPMGSGVFAAKGYRQAAFQANHFYIDDSLKTHALTNLTGFAVTNPDCYTMAVAGLSYNRSSTGVSRITPSPEMTTSGFYFGGPGCH
;
A
#
# COMPACT_ATOMS: atom_id res chain seq x y z
N MET A 1 56.33 -7.71 -38.58
CA MET A 1 55.71 -8.84 -37.85
C MET A 1 56.38 -8.93 -36.48
N PRO A 2 55.68 -9.12 -35.37
CA PRO A 2 54.25 -9.40 -35.23
C PRO A 2 53.43 -8.19 -34.75
N THR A 3 52.14 -8.25 -35.08
CA THR A 3 51.06 -7.35 -34.69
C THR A 3 50.40 -7.85 -33.41
N GLY A 4 50.31 -7.01 -32.37
CA GLY A 4 49.54 -7.29 -31.16
C GLY A 4 48.44 -6.25 -30.97
N ASN A 5 47.21 -6.63 -31.32
CA ASN A 5 46.00 -5.86 -30.98
C ASN A 5 45.73 -5.97 -29.48
N HIS A 6 45.79 -4.84 -28.76
CA HIS A 6 45.22 -4.74 -27.42
C HIS A 6 43.75 -4.35 -27.54
N THR A 7 42.87 -5.36 -27.57
CA THR A 7 41.44 -5.17 -27.33
C THR A 7 41.23 -5.09 -25.82
N LEU A 8 40.87 -3.91 -25.32
CA LEU A 8 40.40 -3.74 -23.94
C LEU A 8 39.05 -4.44 -23.81
N THR A 9 39.05 -5.65 -23.26
CA THR A 9 37.84 -6.33 -22.80
C THR A 9 37.36 -5.67 -21.52
N GLY A 10 36.27 -4.90 -21.59
CA GLY A 10 35.56 -4.40 -20.42
C GLY A 10 35.01 -5.56 -19.56
N PRO A 11 34.78 -5.33 -18.25
CA PRO A 11 34.30 -6.37 -17.36
C PRO A 11 32.89 -6.79 -17.80
N ARG A 12 32.73 -8.09 -18.07
CA ARG A 12 31.42 -8.73 -18.27
C ARG A 12 30.65 -8.65 -16.95
N PHE A 13 29.64 -7.79 -16.89
CA PHE A 13 28.64 -7.81 -15.82
C PHE A 13 27.84 -9.12 -15.94
N PRO A 14 27.83 -10.00 -14.92
CA PRO A 14 26.95 -11.15 -14.92
C PRO A 14 25.50 -10.69 -14.69
N SER A 15 24.56 -11.37 -15.35
CA SER A 15 23.13 -11.14 -15.33
C SER A 15 22.53 -11.23 -13.91
N ILE A 16 22.46 -10.12 -13.19
CA ILE A 16 21.84 -10.01 -11.85
C ILE A 16 20.34 -9.61 -11.93
N ILE A 17 19.83 -9.26 -13.11
CA ILE A 17 18.44 -8.74 -13.28
C ILE A 17 17.34 -9.81 -13.17
N ALA A 18 17.67 -11.10 -13.05
CA ALA A 18 16.68 -12.17 -12.94
C ALA A 18 16.37 -12.63 -11.50
N ILE A 19 17.13 -12.21 -10.49
CA ILE A 19 16.95 -12.69 -9.10
C ILE A 19 15.98 -11.81 -8.29
N ALA A 20 15.82 -10.53 -8.65
CA ALA A 20 14.96 -9.60 -7.93
C ALA A 20 13.45 -9.89 -8.06
N CYS A 21 13.00 -10.46 -9.18
CA CYS A 21 11.57 -10.80 -9.38
C CYS A 21 11.19 -12.18 -8.80
N LEU A 22 12.18 -13.00 -8.44
CA LEU A 22 11.98 -14.28 -7.75
C LEU A 22 11.94 -14.13 -6.22
N LEU A 23 12.34 -12.98 -5.67
CA LEU A 23 12.23 -12.72 -4.24
C LEU A 23 10.80 -12.36 -3.80
N GLY A 24 9.87 -12.17 -4.75
CA GLY A 24 8.43 -12.21 -4.50
C GLY A 24 7.83 -13.63 -4.53
N SER A 25 8.64 -14.65 -4.82
CA SER A 25 8.23 -16.04 -5.02
C SER A 25 9.37 -17.01 -4.68
N GLY A 26 9.79 -17.04 -3.41
CA GLY A 26 10.75 -18.06 -2.94
C GLY A 26 11.81 -17.53 -1.99
N GLY A 27 11.36 -17.10 -0.83
CA GLY A 27 12.20 -16.77 0.31
C GLY A 27 11.40 -16.97 1.58
N TYR A 28 10.79 -18.15 1.75
CA TYR A 28 10.52 -18.63 3.09
C TYR A 28 11.90 -18.71 3.77
N ALA A 29 12.27 -17.66 4.49
CA ALA A 29 12.92 -17.90 5.74
C ALA A 29 11.93 -18.77 6.51
N SER A 30 12.15 -20.09 6.46
CA SER A 30 11.74 -20.92 7.57
C SER A 30 12.37 -20.23 8.77
N ALA A 31 11.56 -19.49 9.54
CA ALA A 31 11.87 -19.25 10.91
C ALA A 31 11.95 -20.64 11.53
N SER A 32 13.12 -21.25 11.50
CA SER A 32 13.50 -22.20 12.52
C SER A 32 13.76 -21.41 13.80
N SER A 33 12.74 -20.69 14.28
CA SER A 33 12.53 -20.66 15.72
C SER A 33 12.01 -22.03 16.06
N GLU A 34 12.80 -22.75 16.84
CA GLU A 34 12.54 -24.08 17.36
C GLU A 34 11.04 -24.41 17.50
N ASN A 35 10.66 -25.51 16.86
CA ASN A 35 9.36 -26.16 17.01
C ASN A 35 9.05 -26.42 18.49
N ARG A 36 8.15 -25.61 19.05
CA ARG A 36 7.24 -26.01 20.12
C ARG A 36 5.85 -25.43 19.82
N PRO A 37 4.76 -26.17 20.10
CA PRO A 37 3.46 -25.53 20.23
C PRO A 37 3.62 -24.45 21.30
N SER A 38 3.45 -23.19 20.91
CA SER A 38 3.67 -22.07 21.80
C SER A 38 2.71 -22.16 22.98
N THR A 39 3.24 -22.57 24.12
CA THR A 39 2.76 -22.21 25.46
C THR A 39 3.13 -20.76 25.80
N ALA A 40 3.63 -19.96 24.85
CA ALA A 40 3.99 -18.57 25.07
C ALA A 40 2.71 -17.73 25.06
N GLY A 41 2.63 -16.80 26.02
CA GLY A 41 1.56 -15.81 26.08
C GLY A 41 1.56 -14.86 24.88
N PRO A 42 0.65 -13.88 24.86
CA PRO A 42 0.58 -12.88 23.80
C PRO A 42 1.88 -12.08 23.65
N ASP A 43 2.27 -11.80 22.40
CA ASP A 43 3.42 -10.94 22.08
C ASP A 43 3.01 -9.46 22.09
N TYR A 44 2.93 -8.87 23.27
CA TYR A 44 2.58 -7.45 23.41
C TYR A 44 3.69 -6.50 22.98
N ASP A 45 4.95 -6.94 22.92
CA ASP A 45 6.05 -6.11 22.42
C ASP A 45 5.87 -5.84 20.92
N TYR A 46 5.50 -6.86 20.14
CA TYR A 46 5.11 -6.69 18.75
C TYR A 46 3.89 -5.75 18.61
N VAL A 47 2.85 -5.94 19.43
CA VAL A 47 1.64 -5.13 19.38
C VAL A 47 1.94 -3.65 19.66
N ASP A 48 2.69 -3.36 20.72
CA ASP A 48 3.02 -2.01 21.14
C ASP A 48 4.00 -1.34 20.15
N ALA A 49 4.84 -2.11 19.45
CA ALA A 49 5.69 -1.61 18.35
C ALA A 49 4.87 -1.23 17.09
N MET A 50 3.84 -2.00 16.74
CA MET A 50 2.98 -1.70 15.58
C MET A 50 1.96 -0.60 15.88
N MET A 51 1.47 -0.53 17.11
CA MET A 51 0.45 0.41 17.56
C MET A 51 0.77 0.89 18.96
N LEU A 52 1.55 1.97 19.06
CA LEU A 52 1.84 2.62 20.34
C LEU A 52 0.52 3.08 21.01
N PRO A 53 0.36 2.86 22.33
CA PRO A 53 -0.80 3.38 23.05
C PRO A 53 -0.77 4.90 23.04
N LEU A 54 -1.96 5.50 23.08
CA LEU A 54 -2.06 6.93 23.29
C LEU A 54 -1.53 7.26 24.71
N PRO A 55 -0.67 8.29 24.90
CA PRO A 55 -0.14 8.64 26.22
C PRO A 55 -1.24 8.89 27.29
N PRO A 56 -0.98 8.90 28.60
CA PRO A 56 -2.06 9.08 29.60
C PRO A 56 -2.50 10.54 29.79
N PHE A 57 -1.67 11.50 29.37
CA PHE A 57 -1.86 12.93 29.62
C PHE A 57 -1.96 13.68 28.29
N HIS A 58 -3.19 13.89 27.85
CA HIS A 58 -3.52 14.95 26.89
C HIS A 58 -4.47 15.85 27.64
N GLY A 59 -4.19 17.15 27.67
CA GLY A 59 -5.18 18.12 28.12
C GLY A 59 -6.48 17.99 27.31
N PRO A 60 -7.55 18.69 27.68
CA PRO A 60 -8.76 18.72 26.88
C PRO A 60 -8.42 19.08 25.43
N THR A 61 -8.80 18.21 24.49
CA THR A 61 -8.50 18.45 23.09
C THR A 61 -9.41 19.57 22.58
N LEU A 62 -8.80 20.67 22.14
CA LEU A 62 -9.52 21.79 21.56
C LEU A 62 -9.56 21.64 20.04
N LEU A 63 -10.75 21.74 19.48
CA LEU A 63 -10.92 21.93 18.04
C LEU A 63 -10.48 23.35 17.66
N GLN A 64 -10.14 23.55 16.38
CA GLN A 64 -9.72 24.86 15.89
C GLN A 64 -10.82 25.94 15.97
N ASP A 65 -12.09 25.55 16.15
CA ASP A 65 -13.20 26.49 16.43
C ASP A 65 -13.31 26.88 17.91
N GLY A 66 -12.36 26.45 18.75
CA GLY A 66 -12.28 26.77 20.18
C GLY A 66 -13.19 25.90 21.05
N LYS A 67 -13.93 24.94 20.49
CA LYS A 67 -14.75 24.01 21.27
C LYS A 67 -13.91 22.85 21.80
N THR A 68 -14.26 22.40 23.01
CA THR A 68 -13.73 21.15 23.55
C THR A 68 -14.29 19.99 22.76
N ALA A 69 -13.40 19.19 22.18
CA ALA A 69 -13.74 17.95 21.52
C ALA A 69 -14.37 16.97 22.55
N SER A 70 -15.43 16.29 22.15
CA SER A 70 -16.11 15.29 22.98
C SER A 70 -16.34 14.04 22.15
N THR A 71 -16.08 12.89 22.77
CA THR A 71 -16.27 11.59 22.14
C THR A 71 -17.75 11.29 21.91
N THR A 72 -18.11 10.87 20.70
CA THR A 72 -19.49 10.49 20.38
C THR A 72 -19.96 9.30 21.22
N ALA A 73 -21.26 9.29 21.56
CA ALA A 73 -21.86 8.17 22.31
C ALA A 73 -21.76 6.83 21.55
N GLU A 74 -21.84 6.86 20.22
CA GLU A 74 -21.64 5.68 19.36
C GLU A 74 -20.25 5.07 19.60
N PHE A 75 -19.19 5.89 19.54
CA PHE A 75 -17.84 5.41 19.75
C PHE A 75 -17.60 4.96 21.19
N THR A 76 -18.20 5.66 22.18
CA THR A 76 -18.13 5.21 23.58
C THR A 76 -18.73 3.81 23.76
N GLN A 77 -19.86 3.51 23.11
CA GLN A 77 -20.46 2.17 23.16
C GLN A 77 -19.57 1.12 22.50
N PHE A 78 -18.97 1.44 21.34
CA PHE A 78 -17.98 0.59 20.68
C PHE A 78 -16.79 0.28 21.62
N LEU A 79 -16.26 1.29 22.32
CA LEU A 79 -15.13 1.12 23.24
C LEU A 79 -15.49 0.27 24.47
N VAL A 80 -16.71 0.43 25.00
CA VAL A 80 -17.22 -0.43 26.09
C VAL A 80 -17.31 -1.87 25.63
N ALA A 81 -17.86 -2.12 24.44
CA ALA A 81 -17.97 -3.47 23.87
C ALA A 81 -16.59 -4.10 23.64
N LEU A 82 -15.64 -3.34 23.06
CA LEU A 82 -14.25 -3.78 22.86
C LEU A 82 -13.61 -4.21 24.19
N ASN A 83 -13.75 -3.39 25.24
CA ASN A 83 -13.13 -3.68 26.53
C ASN A 83 -13.77 -4.86 27.25
N ALA A 84 -15.08 -5.08 27.07
CA ALA A 84 -15.82 -6.21 27.62
C ALA A 84 -15.58 -7.54 26.87
N ALA A 85 -15.13 -7.50 25.62
CA ALA A 85 -14.98 -8.68 24.78
C ALA A 85 -13.99 -9.71 25.37
N THR A 86 -14.34 -10.99 25.35
CA THR A 86 -13.47 -12.08 25.81
C THR A 86 -13.30 -13.15 24.73
N TYR A 87 -12.23 -13.94 24.84
CA TYR A 87 -11.96 -15.01 23.87
C TYR A 87 -13.09 -16.06 23.82
N GLN A 88 -13.76 -16.31 24.95
CA GLN A 88 -14.88 -17.26 25.03
C GLN A 88 -16.10 -16.85 24.21
N GLN A 89 -16.20 -15.56 23.82
CA GLN A 89 -17.27 -15.04 22.97
C GLN A 89 -16.94 -15.15 21.48
N VAL A 90 -15.68 -15.44 21.13
CA VAL A 90 -15.25 -15.60 19.75
C VAL A 90 -15.89 -16.87 19.17
N PRO A 91 -16.62 -16.79 18.05
CA PRO A 91 -17.25 -17.96 17.45
C PRO A 91 -16.23 -19.05 17.12
N PRO A 92 -16.55 -20.34 17.29
CA PRO A 92 -15.67 -21.43 16.87
C PRO A 92 -15.33 -21.42 15.37
N SER A 93 -16.17 -20.76 14.56
CA SER A 93 -15.98 -20.54 13.12
C SER A 93 -15.10 -19.32 12.79
N SER A 94 -14.56 -18.62 13.80
CA SER A 94 -13.65 -17.49 13.59
C SER A 94 -12.31 -17.97 13.05
N GLY A 95 -11.57 -17.05 12.43
CA GLY A 95 -10.23 -17.32 11.93
C GLY A 95 -9.16 -17.44 13.00
N VAL A 96 -9.43 -17.07 14.26
CA VAL A 96 -8.42 -16.81 15.29
C VAL A 96 -7.71 -18.08 15.78
N ALA A 97 -6.38 -18.03 15.87
CA ALA A 97 -5.56 -19.20 16.21
C ALA A 97 -5.68 -19.65 17.68
N GLY A 98 -6.05 -18.76 18.61
CA GLY A 98 -6.17 -19.06 20.03
C GLY A 98 -6.30 -17.81 20.90
N GLU A 99 -6.37 -18.01 22.22
CA GLU A 99 -6.56 -16.94 23.20
C GLU A 99 -5.43 -15.89 23.16
N ALA A 100 -4.16 -16.31 23.02
CA ALA A 100 -3.03 -15.39 22.90
C ALA A 100 -3.18 -14.45 21.68
N ALA A 101 -3.53 -14.98 20.52
CA ALA A 101 -3.75 -14.19 19.31
C ALA A 101 -4.94 -13.22 19.46
N PHE A 102 -6.02 -13.67 20.12
CA PHE A 102 -7.14 -12.79 20.44
C PHE A 102 -6.73 -11.64 21.38
N LEU A 103 -5.92 -11.92 22.40
CA LEU A 103 -5.43 -10.91 23.34
C LEU A 103 -4.52 -9.89 22.64
N GLU A 104 -3.68 -10.32 21.70
CA GLU A 104 -2.89 -9.41 20.84
C GLU A 104 -3.79 -8.48 20.01
N MET A 105 -4.81 -9.04 19.33
CA MET A 105 -5.80 -8.26 18.56
C MET A 105 -6.56 -7.27 19.46
N LYS A 106 -7.00 -7.70 20.65
CA LYS A 106 -7.68 -6.83 21.61
C LYS A 106 -6.76 -5.72 22.11
N ARG A 107 -5.52 -6.04 22.49
CA ARG A 107 -4.51 -5.05 22.91
C ARG A 107 -4.22 -4.04 21.81
N TYR A 108 -4.11 -4.49 20.57
CA TYR A 108 -3.93 -3.61 19.40
C TYR A 108 -5.07 -2.59 19.28
N LEU A 109 -6.33 -3.04 19.37
CA LEU A 109 -7.49 -2.13 19.32
C LEU A 109 -7.57 -1.22 20.55
N GLN A 110 -7.20 -1.71 21.73
CA GLN A 110 -7.10 -0.90 22.94
C GLN A 110 -6.04 0.19 22.78
N ASN A 111 -4.85 -0.14 22.28
CA ASN A 111 -3.82 0.85 21.99
C ASN A 111 -4.35 1.84 20.95
N ARG A 112 -5.02 1.37 19.89
CA ARG A 112 -5.59 2.21 18.83
C ARG A 112 -6.61 3.22 19.35
N TYR A 113 -7.46 2.89 20.31
CA TYR A 113 -8.64 3.70 20.66
C TYR A 113 -8.73 4.24 22.09
N ASN A 114 -8.09 3.62 23.07
CA ASN A 114 -8.21 4.09 24.46
C ASN A 114 -7.67 5.51 24.59
N GLY A 115 -8.48 6.40 25.17
CA GLY A 115 -8.15 7.81 25.36
C GLY A 115 -8.38 8.71 24.12
N VAL A 116 -8.69 8.12 22.96
CA VAL A 116 -8.93 8.89 21.73
C VAL A 116 -10.27 9.62 21.80
N THR A 117 -10.25 10.88 21.37
CA THR A 117 -11.41 11.75 21.23
C THR A 117 -11.99 11.61 19.82
N VAL A 118 -13.19 11.02 19.70
CA VAL A 118 -13.87 10.89 18.40
C VAL A 118 -14.96 11.95 18.28
N VAL A 119 -14.72 12.99 17.48
CA VAL A 119 -15.63 14.14 17.39
C VAL A 119 -16.83 13.90 16.46
N GLN A 120 -16.67 12.99 15.51
CA GLN A 120 -17.69 12.57 14.55
C GLN A 120 -17.28 11.24 13.96
N SER A 121 -18.23 10.44 13.48
CA SER A 121 -17.96 9.26 12.65
C SER A 121 -18.57 9.45 11.28
N LEU A 122 -17.78 9.23 10.23
CA LEU A 122 -18.19 9.24 8.84
C LEU A 122 -18.58 7.83 8.43
N LYS A 123 -19.64 7.67 7.63
CA LYS A 123 -20.10 6.36 7.16
C LYS A 123 -20.20 6.39 5.64
N GLN A 124 -19.41 5.55 4.97
CA GLN A 124 -19.37 5.49 3.51
C GLN A 124 -19.24 4.03 3.06
N ASP A 125 -20.19 3.56 2.25
CA ASP A 125 -20.18 2.22 1.64
C ASP A 125 -19.94 1.05 2.63
N GLY A 126 -20.42 1.18 3.87
CA GLY A 126 -20.27 0.18 4.93
C GLY A 126 -19.02 0.36 5.80
N ALA A 127 -18.04 1.16 5.34
CA ALA A 127 -16.90 1.57 6.15
C ALA A 127 -17.30 2.69 7.12
N ILE A 128 -16.71 2.65 8.32
CA ILE A 128 -16.83 3.72 9.32
C ILE A 128 -15.44 4.32 9.51
N SER A 129 -15.34 5.64 9.49
CA SER A 129 -14.12 6.36 9.83
C SER A 129 -14.39 7.36 10.94
N ASP A 130 -13.61 7.28 12.01
CA ASP A 130 -13.72 8.14 13.17
C ASP A 130 -12.86 9.38 12.98
N CYS A 131 -13.47 10.56 13.05
CA CYS A 131 -12.77 11.83 13.04
C CYS A 131 -12.09 12.04 14.38
N ILE A 132 -10.76 11.94 14.37
CA ILE A 132 -9.91 12.11 15.55
C ILE A 132 -9.03 13.35 15.38
N PRO A 133 -8.74 14.11 16.45
CA PRO A 133 -7.77 15.19 16.39
C PRO A 133 -6.44 14.72 15.81
N VAL A 134 -5.82 15.53 14.93
CA VAL A 134 -4.57 15.19 14.25
C VAL A 134 -3.50 14.70 15.24
N GLY A 135 -3.39 15.33 16.42
CA GLY A 135 -2.40 14.99 17.45
C GLY A 135 -2.61 13.65 18.16
N GLU A 136 -3.81 13.05 18.08
CA GLU A 136 -4.13 11.79 18.76
C GLU A 136 -3.94 10.55 17.85
N GLN A 137 -3.63 10.78 16.57
CA GLN A 137 -3.45 9.71 15.61
C GLN A 137 -2.27 8.80 15.96
N PRO A 138 -2.32 7.51 15.59
CA PRO A 138 -1.23 6.56 15.84
C PRO A 138 0.17 7.06 15.48
N GLY A 139 0.31 7.70 14.32
CA GLY A 139 1.60 8.19 13.80
C GLY A 139 2.30 9.26 14.63
N LEU A 140 1.66 9.87 15.63
CA LEU A 140 2.22 10.96 16.45
C LEU A 140 2.36 10.61 17.93
N ARG A 141 2.08 9.36 18.32
CA ARG A 141 2.09 8.92 19.72
C ARG A 141 3.48 8.81 20.34
N ASP A 142 4.52 8.90 19.52
CA ASP A 142 5.92 9.06 19.95
C ASP A 142 6.26 10.49 20.41
N GLY A 143 5.29 11.41 20.44
CA GLY A 143 5.48 12.79 20.86
C GLY A 143 6.03 13.72 19.76
N SER A 144 6.18 13.22 18.54
CA SER A 144 6.61 14.04 17.41
C SER A 144 5.58 15.13 17.09
N ALA A 145 6.07 16.30 16.67
CA ALA A 145 5.22 17.32 16.06
C ALA A 145 4.86 16.93 14.61
N VAL A 146 3.75 17.48 14.11
CA VAL A 146 3.38 17.38 12.69
C VAL A 146 4.41 18.12 11.85
N ALA A 147 5.00 17.45 10.86
CA ALA A 147 5.96 18.05 9.94
C ALA A 147 5.26 18.98 8.93
N SER A 148 6.04 19.86 8.29
CA SER A 148 5.53 20.68 7.17
C SER A 148 5.71 19.97 5.82
N PRO A 149 4.74 20.05 4.91
CA PRO A 149 4.88 19.47 3.57
C PRO A 149 5.93 20.22 2.73
N PRO A 150 6.44 19.61 1.65
CA PRO A 150 7.25 20.31 0.66
C PRO A 150 6.49 21.50 0.07
N SER A 151 7.20 22.60 -0.19
CA SER A 151 6.61 23.86 -0.70
C SER A 151 5.92 23.71 -2.06
N ALA A 152 6.49 22.88 -2.94
CA ALA A 152 5.95 22.62 -4.27
C ALA A 152 5.44 21.19 -4.38
N ASN A 153 4.18 21.05 -4.76
CA ASN A 153 3.56 19.77 -5.10
C ASN A 153 3.95 19.36 -6.53
N PRO A 154 4.46 18.13 -6.75
CA PRO A 154 4.87 17.69 -8.09
C PRO A 154 3.71 17.61 -9.10
N HIS A 155 2.46 17.46 -8.65
CA HIS A 155 1.29 17.45 -9.52
C HIS A 155 0.68 18.85 -9.75
N GLY A 156 1.31 19.90 -9.22
CA GLY A 156 0.80 21.26 -9.32
C GLY A 156 -0.36 21.52 -8.37
N SER A 157 -1.37 22.27 -8.84
CA SER A 157 -2.52 22.64 -8.02
C SER A 157 -3.46 21.45 -7.78
N ALA A 158 -3.94 21.36 -6.55
CA ALA A 158 -4.96 20.42 -6.13
C ALA A 158 -6.20 20.44 -7.06
N VAL A 159 -6.68 19.27 -7.46
CA VAL A 159 -8.02 19.14 -8.08
C VAL A 159 -9.09 19.31 -7.00
N SER A 160 -10.28 19.81 -7.36
CA SER A 160 -11.30 20.22 -6.37
C SER A 160 -11.79 19.10 -5.45
N GLU A 161 -11.74 17.82 -5.83
CA GLU A 161 -12.24 16.70 -5.02
C GLU A 161 -11.35 15.44 -5.15
N LEU A 162 -10.81 14.96 -4.02
CA LEU A 162 -10.09 13.68 -3.91
C LEU A 162 -11.04 12.49 -3.77
N THR A 163 -12.11 12.65 -3.00
CA THR A 163 -13.12 11.63 -2.71
C THR A 163 -14.51 12.23 -2.71
N ALA A 164 -15.53 11.43 -3.03
CA ALA A 164 -16.95 11.82 -2.99
C ALA A 164 -17.54 11.84 -1.57
N GLY A 165 -16.69 11.91 -0.54
CA GLY A 165 -17.04 11.62 0.84
C GLY A 165 -17.13 12.84 1.73
N GLU A 166 -17.82 12.67 2.85
CA GLU A 166 -17.78 13.60 3.98
C GLU A 166 -16.33 13.81 4.45
N GLN A 167 -16.03 15.00 4.96
CA GLN A 167 -14.72 15.35 5.50
C GLN A 167 -14.81 15.50 7.01
N CYS A 168 -13.73 15.16 7.70
CA CYS A 168 -13.63 15.47 9.11
C CYS A 168 -13.55 16.99 9.34
N PRO A 169 -14.03 17.48 10.50
CA PRO A 169 -13.84 18.86 10.90
C PRO A 169 -12.37 19.27 10.84
N ARG A 170 -12.10 20.55 10.57
CA ARG A 170 -10.73 21.08 10.47
C ARG A 170 -9.96 20.79 11.77
N GLY A 171 -8.76 20.24 11.62
CA GLY A 171 -7.93 19.81 12.75
C GLY A 171 -8.14 18.35 13.19
N ALA A 172 -9.05 17.64 12.52
CA ALA A 172 -9.23 16.19 12.67
C ALA A 172 -8.92 15.45 11.36
N ILE A 173 -8.54 14.18 11.50
CA ILE A 173 -8.36 13.24 10.39
C ILE A 173 -9.37 12.09 10.53
N PRO A 174 -9.80 11.48 9.42
CA PRO A 174 -10.53 10.23 9.47
C PRO A 174 -9.56 9.08 9.79
N LEU A 175 -9.88 8.30 10.82
CA LEU A 175 -9.23 7.05 11.16
C LEU A 175 -10.22 5.92 10.92
N GLU A 176 -9.92 4.98 10.01
CA GLU A 176 -10.79 3.82 9.78
C GLU A 176 -11.04 3.05 11.09
N ARG A 177 -12.33 2.83 11.41
CA ARG A 177 -12.74 2.03 12.56
C ARG A 177 -12.61 0.56 12.22
N ILE A 178 -11.56 -0.03 12.79
CA ILE A 178 -11.29 -1.46 12.83
C ILE A 178 -11.87 -2.06 14.12
N GLY A 179 -12.67 -3.12 14.01
CA GLY A 179 -13.26 -3.86 15.13
C GLY A 179 -12.73 -5.29 15.28
N LEU A 180 -13.11 -5.97 16.38
CA LEU A 180 -12.75 -7.37 16.60
C LEU A 180 -13.39 -8.30 15.56
N ASP A 181 -14.59 -7.98 15.09
CA ASP A 181 -15.27 -8.67 14.00
C ASP A 181 -14.39 -8.74 12.75
N GLN A 182 -13.64 -7.68 12.45
CA GLN A 182 -12.72 -7.65 11.31
C GLN A 182 -11.41 -8.39 11.59
N LEU A 183 -10.78 -8.15 12.75
CA LEU A 183 -9.50 -8.78 13.08
C LEU A 183 -9.63 -10.31 13.22
N THR A 184 -10.78 -10.78 13.73
CA THR A 184 -11.04 -12.21 13.95
C THR A 184 -11.28 -13.00 12.65
N HIS A 185 -11.28 -12.33 11.49
CA HIS A 185 -11.20 -13.00 10.18
C HIS A 185 -9.78 -13.51 9.87
N PHE A 186 -8.78 -13.14 10.66
CA PHE A 186 -7.39 -13.57 10.51
C PHE A 186 -6.98 -14.48 11.68
N ALA A 187 -5.92 -15.28 11.50
CA ALA A 187 -5.43 -16.14 12.56
C ALA A 187 -4.74 -15.38 13.69
N THR A 188 -3.99 -14.34 13.32
CA THR A 188 -3.17 -13.54 14.23
C THR A 188 -3.19 -12.08 13.79
N LEU A 189 -2.85 -11.16 14.70
CA LEU A 189 -2.66 -9.75 14.36
C LEU A 189 -1.59 -9.57 13.28
N LYS A 190 -0.50 -10.34 13.36
CA LYS A 190 0.59 -10.29 12.37
C LYS A 190 0.11 -10.64 10.96
N GLN A 191 -0.82 -11.59 10.83
CA GLN A 191 -1.44 -11.87 9.54
C GLN A 191 -2.29 -10.69 9.07
N PHE A 192 -3.16 -10.14 9.92
CA PHE A 192 -3.97 -8.96 9.56
C PHE A 192 -3.13 -7.80 9.02
N LEU A 193 -2.00 -7.49 9.67
CA LEU A 193 -1.12 -6.38 9.27
C LEU A 193 -0.23 -6.70 8.05
N SER A 194 -0.05 -7.98 7.72
CA SER A 194 0.82 -8.37 6.61
C SER A 194 0.18 -8.11 5.24
N LYS A 195 1.00 -7.68 4.27
CA LYS A 195 0.55 -7.41 2.89
C LYS A 195 -0.13 -8.60 2.19
N GLY A 196 0.29 -9.84 2.52
CA GLY A 196 -0.04 -11.05 1.78
C GLY A 196 -0.94 -12.05 2.50
N ALA A 197 -1.41 -11.77 3.72
CA ALA A 197 -2.36 -12.68 4.35
C ALA A 197 -3.75 -12.48 3.76
N LEU A 198 -4.40 -13.59 3.42
CA LEU A 198 -5.79 -13.58 3.02
C LEU A 198 -6.69 -13.81 4.25
N PRO A 199 -7.79 -13.05 4.38
CA PRO A 199 -8.83 -13.33 5.36
C PRO A 199 -9.33 -14.77 5.21
N ARG A 200 -9.62 -15.43 6.34
CA ARG A 200 -10.11 -16.81 6.32
C ARG A 200 -11.58 -16.85 5.86
N PRO A 201 -11.96 -17.82 5.02
CA PRO A 201 -13.37 -18.02 4.68
C PRO A 201 -14.21 -18.29 5.93
N PRO A 202 -15.46 -17.80 6.00
CA PRO A 202 -16.39 -18.14 7.08
C PRO A 202 -16.55 -19.66 7.21
N GLY A 203 -16.37 -20.20 8.42
CA GLY A 203 -16.51 -21.64 8.69
C GLY A 203 -15.26 -22.48 8.38
N ALA A 204 -14.12 -21.86 8.07
CA ALA A 204 -12.83 -22.55 8.06
C ALA A 204 -12.54 -23.12 9.47
N SER A 205 -12.03 -24.35 9.52
CA SER A 205 -11.62 -24.97 10.79
C SER A 205 -10.58 -24.10 11.50
N PRO A 206 -10.56 -24.06 12.85
CA PRO A 206 -9.45 -23.50 13.60
C PRO A 206 -8.18 -24.25 13.18
N VAL A 207 -7.23 -23.53 12.62
CA VAL A 207 -5.97 -24.11 12.17
C VAL A 207 -4.82 -23.50 12.96
N SER A 208 -3.76 -24.29 13.13
CA SER A 208 -2.57 -23.86 13.85
C SER A 208 -2.00 -22.58 13.24
N ALA A 209 -1.32 -21.75 14.04
CA ALA A 209 -0.66 -20.53 13.56
C ALA A 209 0.34 -20.78 12.41
N ALA A 210 0.76 -22.03 12.19
CA ALA A 210 1.67 -22.47 11.13
C ALA A 210 0.97 -22.75 9.78
N GLU A 211 -0.36 -22.93 9.74
CA GLU A 211 -1.07 -23.15 8.49
C GLU A 211 -1.23 -21.83 7.73
N THR A 212 -0.30 -21.62 6.80
CA THR A 212 -0.28 -20.49 5.87
C THR A 212 -0.81 -21.01 4.53
N PHE A 213 -1.90 -20.45 4.02
CA PHE A 213 -2.25 -20.66 2.61
C PHE A 213 -1.13 -20.05 1.77
N THR A 214 -0.49 -20.84 0.92
CA THR A 214 0.55 -20.33 0.03
C THR A 214 -0.11 -19.37 -0.96
N ALA A 215 0.18 -18.09 -0.82
CA ALA A 215 -0.25 -17.09 -1.76
C ALA A 215 0.72 -16.97 -2.93
N ILE A 216 0.20 -16.72 -4.12
CA ILE A 216 1.00 -16.42 -5.31
C ILE A 216 0.68 -15.01 -5.76
N HIS A 217 1.72 -14.18 -5.85
CA HIS A 217 1.64 -12.87 -6.48
C HIS A 217 2.02 -12.98 -7.96
N HIS A 218 1.23 -12.33 -8.82
CA HIS A 218 1.62 -12.11 -10.21
C HIS A 218 1.81 -10.63 -10.49
N TYR A 219 2.81 -10.32 -11.31
CA TYR A 219 3.21 -8.95 -11.60
C TYR A 219 3.22 -8.69 -13.11
N ALA A 220 2.85 -7.47 -13.46
CA ALA A 220 3.18 -6.82 -14.72
C ALA A 220 3.74 -5.43 -14.39
N SER A 221 5.05 -5.34 -14.17
CA SER A 221 5.72 -4.13 -13.67
C SER A 221 6.94 -3.70 -14.50
N ILE A 222 7.26 -2.41 -14.40
CA ILE A 222 8.44 -1.76 -14.98
C ILE A 222 9.46 -1.44 -13.88
N TYR A 223 10.73 -1.32 -14.26
CA TYR A 223 11.78 -0.71 -13.44
C TYR A 223 12.33 0.53 -14.13
N GLU A 224 12.24 1.67 -13.47
CA GLU A 224 12.61 2.96 -14.03
C GLU A 224 14.14 3.13 -14.10
N ASP A 225 14.62 3.81 -15.14
CA ASP A 225 16.01 4.26 -15.23
C ASP A 225 16.10 5.72 -14.78
N THR A 226 16.72 5.94 -13.63
CA THR A 226 16.89 7.25 -13.01
C THR A 226 18.25 7.89 -13.36
N ALA A 227 19.01 7.29 -14.28
CA ALA A 227 20.33 7.75 -14.70
C ALA A 227 21.33 7.97 -13.53
N GLY A 228 21.17 7.20 -12.44
CA GLY A 228 22.03 7.29 -11.25
C GLY A 228 21.75 8.49 -10.35
N ALA A 229 20.59 9.16 -10.50
CA ALA A 229 20.19 10.27 -9.64
C ALA A 229 19.99 9.82 -8.19
N LEU A 230 20.34 10.69 -7.23
CA LEU A 230 19.97 10.52 -5.83
C LEU A 230 18.48 10.81 -5.67
N ILE A 231 17.67 9.81 -5.33
CA ILE A 231 16.21 9.94 -5.38
C ILE A 231 15.65 10.61 -4.13
N ALA A 232 14.95 11.72 -4.33
CA ALA A 232 14.18 12.43 -3.29
C ALA A 232 12.66 12.35 -3.53
N GLY A 233 12.20 11.67 -4.57
CA GLY A 233 10.78 11.50 -4.86
C GLY A 233 10.53 10.78 -6.18
N ALA A 234 9.30 10.32 -6.35
CA ALA A 234 8.81 9.76 -7.60
C ALA A 234 7.29 9.79 -7.64
N GLY A 235 6.71 9.76 -8.83
CA GLY A 235 5.26 9.75 -9.00
C GLY A 235 4.81 9.34 -10.40
N ALA A 236 3.52 9.08 -10.52
CA ALA A 236 2.87 8.70 -11.77
C ALA A 236 1.36 8.99 -11.71
N ASP A 237 0.73 8.98 -12.88
CA ASP A 237 -0.72 9.00 -13.05
C ASP A 237 -1.23 7.58 -13.32
N LEU A 238 -2.14 7.08 -12.49
CA LEU A 238 -2.67 5.73 -12.56
C LEU A 238 -4.12 5.78 -13.01
N ASN A 239 -4.46 5.09 -14.10
CA ASN A 239 -5.85 5.00 -14.48
C ASN A 239 -6.59 4.05 -13.52
N ILE A 240 -7.77 4.44 -13.07
CA ILE A 240 -8.52 3.72 -12.04
C ILE A 240 -9.48 2.74 -12.72
N TRP A 241 -9.33 1.45 -12.43
CA TRP A 241 -10.29 0.42 -12.83
C TRP A 241 -10.98 -0.17 -11.61
N ASN A 242 -12.13 -0.78 -11.82
CA ASN A 242 -12.78 -1.63 -10.83
C ASN A 242 -13.09 -2.99 -11.49
N PRO A 243 -12.11 -3.91 -11.60
CA PRO A 243 -12.30 -5.15 -12.32
C PRO A 243 -13.43 -5.99 -11.70
N ALA A 244 -14.24 -6.60 -12.55
CA ALA A 244 -15.24 -7.56 -12.10
C ALA A 244 -14.53 -8.85 -11.68
N PHE A 245 -14.68 -9.23 -10.42
CA PHE A 245 -14.23 -10.52 -9.91
C PHE A 245 -15.34 -11.53 -10.15
N ALA A 246 -14.99 -12.62 -10.82
CA ALA A 246 -15.92 -13.65 -11.28
C ALA A 246 -16.14 -14.74 -10.23
N THR A 247 -15.17 -14.96 -9.33
CA THR A 247 -15.22 -16.04 -8.35
C THR A 247 -14.79 -15.57 -6.96
N ALA A 248 -15.11 -16.37 -5.93
CA ALA A 248 -14.58 -16.17 -4.58
C ALA A 248 -13.06 -16.38 -4.48
N ASN A 249 -12.41 -16.86 -5.55
CA ASN A 249 -10.96 -17.03 -5.67
C ASN A 249 -10.25 -15.79 -6.24
N ASP A 250 -11.01 -14.78 -6.64
CA ASP A 250 -10.46 -13.49 -7.05
C ASP A 250 -10.25 -12.62 -5.80
N TYR A 251 -8.99 -12.43 -5.39
CA TYR A 251 -8.69 -11.77 -4.13
C TYR A 251 -8.27 -10.33 -4.31
N LEU A 252 -7.31 -10.07 -5.19
CA LEU A 252 -6.63 -8.78 -5.22
C LEU A 252 -6.19 -8.40 -6.64
N SER A 253 -6.47 -7.15 -6.97
CA SER A 253 -5.95 -6.46 -8.15
C SER A 253 -5.43 -5.10 -7.73
N ILE A 254 -4.20 -4.76 -8.10
CA ILE A 254 -3.53 -3.51 -7.74
C ILE A 254 -2.99 -2.82 -9.01
N SER A 255 -3.01 -1.49 -8.99
CA SER A 255 -2.13 -0.62 -9.77
C SER A 255 -1.39 0.29 -8.80
N GLN A 256 -0.06 0.29 -8.80
CA GLN A 256 0.73 1.05 -7.82
C GLN A 256 2.11 1.47 -8.35
N ILE A 257 2.76 2.35 -7.58
CA ILE A 257 4.19 2.65 -7.66
C ILE A 257 4.89 2.21 -6.37
N TRP A 258 6.17 1.90 -6.49
CA TRP A 258 7.06 1.49 -5.41
C TRP A 258 8.33 2.32 -5.41
N LEU A 259 8.73 2.83 -4.25
CA LEU A 259 10.11 3.25 -3.99
C LEU A 259 10.73 2.24 -3.04
N VAL A 260 11.81 1.60 -3.47
CA VAL A 260 12.36 0.42 -2.79
C VAL A 260 13.87 0.57 -2.58
N SER A 261 14.39 0.10 -1.45
CA SER A 261 15.83 -0.04 -1.26
C SER A 261 16.42 -1.12 -2.18
N ALA A 262 17.73 -1.05 -2.44
CA ALA A 262 18.39 -2.00 -3.35
C ALA A 262 18.34 -3.45 -2.86
N ASP A 263 18.26 -3.64 -1.53
CA ASP A 263 18.14 -4.93 -0.83
C ASP A 263 16.69 -5.39 -0.60
N PHE A 264 15.72 -4.61 -1.09
CA PHE A 264 14.27 -4.86 -0.97
C PHE A 264 13.72 -4.91 0.46
N GLN A 265 14.49 -4.44 1.45
CA GLN A 265 14.01 -4.38 2.83
C GLN A 265 13.03 -3.22 3.03
N GLN A 266 13.31 -2.06 2.44
CA GLN A 266 12.50 -0.87 2.64
C GLN A 266 11.64 -0.60 1.42
N SER A 267 10.35 -0.36 1.65
CA SER A 267 9.40 -0.07 0.57
C SER A 267 8.43 1.04 0.98
N LEU A 268 8.13 1.92 0.05
CA LEU A 268 7.02 2.88 0.07
C LEU A 268 6.12 2.58 -1.12
N GLU A 269 4.84 2.35 -0.87
CA GLU A 269 3.89 1.94 -1.90
C GLU A 269 2.66 2.83 -1.86
N VAL A 270 2.19 3.22 -3.04
CA VAL A 270 0.92 3.92 -3.19
C VAL A 270 0.27 3.56 -4.52
N GLY A 271 -1.05 3.41 -4.48
CA GLY A 271 -1.84 3.14 -5.67
C GLY A 271 -3.30 2.94 -5.36
N TRP A 272 -3.99 2.24 -6.25
CA TRP A 272 -5.33 1.73 -5.97
C TRP A 272 -5.34 0.21 -5.93
N ARG A 273 -6.21 -0.35 -5.10
CA ARG A 273 -6.43 -1.80 -5.02
C ARG A 273 -7.90 -2.15 -4.93
N ARG A 274 -8.28 -3.30 -5.48
CA ARG A 274 -9.56 -3.94 -5.25
C ARG A 274 -9.36 -5.22 -4.45
N GLN A 275 -9.98 -5.32 -3.28
CA GLN A 275 -9.89 -6.52 -2.45
C GLN A 275 -11.20 -6.77 -1.67
N PRO A 276 -12.21 -7.42 -2.29
CA PRO A 276 -13.52 -7.61 -1.67
C PRO A 276 -13.50 -8.42 -0.37
N GLY A 277 -12.54 -9.35 -0.24
CA GLY A 277 -12.38 -10.12 0.97
C GLY A 277 -11.86 -9.30 2.15
N TYR A 278 -11.22 -8.15 1.91
CA TYR A 278 -10.69 -7.31 2.97
C TYR A 278 -11.84 -6.67 3.76
N PRO A 279 -11.84 -6.75 5.09
CA PRO A 279 -12.93 -6.19 5.90
C PRO A 279 -13.13 -4.69 5.62
N ASN A 280 -14.39 -4.26 5.45
CA ASN A 280 -14.85 -2.86 5.23
C ASN A 280 -14.48 -2.16 3.92
N TRP A 281 -13.62 -2.71 3.05
CA TRP A 281 -13.29 -2.03 1.77
C TRP A 281 -14.30 -2.31 0.64
N GLY A 282 -15.15 -3.33 0.82
CA GLY A 282 -16.25 -3.64 -0.09
C GLY A 282 -15.79 -4.01 -1.51
N ASP A 283 -16.71 -3.88 -2.46
CA ASP A 283 -16.53 -4.37 -3.84
C ASP A 283 -15.93 -3.34 -4.81
N LYS A 284 -15.31 -2.28 -4.28
CA LYS A 284 -14.77 -1.16 -5.06
C LYS A 284 -13.27 -1.08 -4.93
N SER A 285 -12.65 -0.43 -5.91
CA SER A 285 -11.22 -0.12 -5.84
C SER A 285 -11.04 1.12 -5.00
N ILE A 286 -10.13 1.06 -4.05
CA ILE A 286 -9.85 2.13 -3.10
C ILE A 286 -8.41 2.61 -3.28
N LEU A 287 -8.11 3.83 -2.88
CA LEU A 287 -6.73 4.25 -2.72
C LEU A 287 -6.14 3.54 -1.48
N PHE A 288 -4.88 3.13 -1.58
CA PHE A 288 -4.14 2.59 -0.44
C PHE A 288 -2.70 3.08 -0.40
N ILE A 289 -2.11 2.98 0.78
CA ILE A 289 -0.67 3.02 0.99
C ILE A 289 -0.19 1.78 1.72
N TYR A 290 1.08 1.43 1.53
CA TYR A 290 1.78 0.45 2.34
C TYR A 290 3.23 0.89 2.52
N SER A 291 3.83 0.53 3.64
CA SER A 291 5.29 0.63 3.81
C SER A 291 5.81 -0.51 4.67
N THR A 292 7.05 -0.91 4.45
CA THR A 292 7.80 -1.85 5.30
C THR A 292 9.25 -1.40 5.37
N GLN A 293 9.94 -1.81 6.44
CA GLN A 293 11.34 -1.50 6.71
C GLN A 293 12.23 -2.76 6.67
N ASP A 294 11.64 -3.96 6.63
CA ASP A 294 12.32 -5.25 6.80
C ASP A 294 11.86 -6.33 5.81
N GLY A 295 11.47 -5.92 4.60
CA GLY A 295 11.11 -6.83 3.53
C GLY A 295 9.86 -7.64 3.88
N TYR A 296 8.88 -6.99 4.51
CA TYR A 296 7.59 -7.58 4.91
C TYR A 296 7.70 -8.68 5.98
N ALA A 297 8.86 -8.81 6.65
CA ALA A 297 9.10 -9.92 7.59
C ALA A 297 8.34 -9.74 8.91
N SER A 298 8.39 -8.53 9.47
CA SER A 298 7.71 -8.18 10.72
C SER A 298 7.14 -6.76 10.74
N THR A 299 7.60 -5.88 9.85
CA THR A 299 7.10 -4.51 9.76
C THR A 299 6.19 -4.29 8.57
N GLY A 300 5.33 -3.29 8.72
CA GLY A 300 4.46 -2.78 7.67
C GLY A 300 2.98 -3.05 7.90
N CYS A 301 2.16 -2.23 7.27
CA CYS A 301 0.71 -2.26 7.37
C CYS A 301 0.09 -1.46 6.23
N HIS A 302 -1.20 -1.67 5.97
CA HIS A 302 -1.93 -0.81 5.06
C HIS A 302 -2.39 0.47 5.75
N ASN A 303 -2.42 1.57 5.01
CA ASN A 303 -3.08 2.82 5.43
C ASN A 303 -2.65 3.29 6.83
N LEU A 304 -3.61 3.46 7.74
CA LEU A 304 -3.41 3.83 9.14
C LEU A 304 -3.59 2.63 10.09
N GLU A 305 -3.45 1.38 9.62
CA GLU A 305 -3.56 0.19 10.46
C GLU A 305 -2.40 0.07 11.46
N CYS A 306 -1.30 0.79 11.26
CA CYS A 306 -0.20 0.90 12.22
C CYS A 306 0.22 2.36 12.42
N GLY A 307 1.05 2.62 13.43
CA GLY A 307 1.53 3.95 13.81
C GLY A 307 2.62 4.55 12.92
N GLN A 308 2.71 4.18 11.65
CA GLN A 308 3.85 4.56 10.78
C GLN A 308 3.58 5.78 9.89
N PHE A 309 2.34 5.99 9.45
CA PHE A 309 1.96 7.13 8.62
C PHE A 309 1.31 8.24 9.45
N VAL A 310 1.71 9.48 9.22
CA VAL A 310 1.09 10.67 9.79
C VAL A 310 0.20 11.31 8.73
N GLN A 311 -1.12 11.17 8.86
CA GLN A 311 -2.08 11.85 8.02
C GLN A 311 -2.31 13.28 8.50
N THR A 312 -2.45 14.20 7.55
CA THR A 312 -2.75 15.63 7.79
C THR A 312 -4.00 16.09 7.05
N ALA A 313 -4.40 15.38 6.00
CA ALA A 313 -5.64 15.64 5.28
C ALA A 313 -6.87 15.24 6.11
N SER A 314 -7.88 16.12 6.13
CA SER A 314 -9.18 15.89 6.78
C SER A 314 -10.16 15.09 5.92
N GLY A 315 -9.85 14.89 4.63
CA GLY A 315 -10.64 14.07 3.73
C GLY A 315 -10.45 12.58 4.00
N ASN A 316 -11.53 11.80 3.85
CA ASN A 316 -11.43 10.35 3.89
C ASN A 316 -10.85 9.86 2.58
N VAL A 317 -9.56 9.51 2.59
CA VAL A 317 -8.76 9.24 1.39
C VAL A 317 -8.36 7.77 1.29
N PHE A 318 -8.23 7.07 2.43
CA PHE A 318 -7.87 5.66 2.49
C PHE A 318 -9.06 4.81 2.94
N GLY A 319 -9.10 3.55 2.50
CA GLY A 319 -10.15 2.61 2.91
C GLY A 319 -11.54 2.91 2.33
N VAL A 320 -11.66 3.94 1.46
CA VAL A 320 -12.93 4.34 0.83
C VAL A 320 -12.84 4.32 -0.70
N ALA A 321 -13.99 4.07 -1.32
CA ALA A 321 -14.13 4.06 -2.76
C ALA A 321 -13.86 5.45 -3.37
N PHE A 322 -13.24 5.47 -4.55
CA PHE A 322 -13.21 6.67 -5.37
C PHE A 322 -14.65 7.11 -5.72
N ALA A 323 -14.81 8.41 -6.00
CA ALA A 323 -16.05 8.96 -6.55
C ALA A 323 -16.49 8.14 -7.78
N ALA A 324 -17.79 7.87 -7.92
CA ALA A 324 -18.31 6.95 -8.93
C ALA A 324 -17.92 7.35 -10.38
N ASN A 325 -17.75 8.64 -10.66
CA ASN A 325 -17.33 9.18 -11.96
C ASN A 325 -15.81 9.12 -12.21
N ARG A 326 -15.01 8.68 -11.24
CA ARG A 326 -13.55 8.54 -11.35
C ARG A 326 -13.12 7.15 -11.82
N TYR A 327 -14.01 6.16 -11.86
CA TYR A 327 -13.68 4.85 -12.43
C TYR A 327 -13.65 4.91 -13.96
N SER A 328 -12.66 4.25 -14.55
CA SER A 328 -12.56 4.09 -16.00
C SER A 328 -13.64 3.16 -16.52
N VAL A 329 -14.17 3.48 -17.69
CA VAL A 329 -15.22 2.72 -18.37
C VAL A 329 -14.66 2.16 -19.66
N LYS A 330 -14.94 0.88 -19.93
CA LYS A 330 -14.58 0.24 -21.21
C LYS A 330 -15.19 1.02 -22.37
N ASN A 331 -14.36 1.38 -23.36
CA ASN A 331 -14.72 2.26 -24.49
C ASN A 331 -15.18 3.69 -24.12
N GLY A 332 -15.08 4.08 -22.85
CA GLY A 332 -15.60 5.36 -22.35
C GLY A 332 -14.52 6.23 -21.72
N THR A 333 -14.96 7.09 -20.81
CA THR A 333 -14.09 7.97 -20.02
C THR A 333 -13.09 7.16 -19.20
N GLN A 334 -11.85 7.62 -19.16
CA GLN A 334 -10.81 7.07 -18.29
C GLN A 334 -10.64 8.02 -17.11
N GLY A 335 -10.75 7.51 -15.90
CA GLY A 335 -10.42 8.27 -14.71
C GLY A 335 -9.01 7.96 -14.25
N MET A 336 -8.30 8.98 -13.77
CA MET A 336 -6.91 8.91 -13.34
C MET A 336 -6.81 9.29 -11.87
N VAL A 337 -5.81 8.79 -11.15
CA VAL A 337 -5.33 9.33 -9.87
C VAL A 337 -3.84 9.61 -10.00
N LYS A 338 -3.40 10.79 -9.59
CA LYS A 338 -1.99 11.18 -9.61
C LYS A 338 -1.40 10.94 -8.23
N VAL A 339 -0.33 10.15 -8.12
CA VAL A 339 0.28 9.78 -6.83
C VAL A 339 1.77 10.03 -6.86
N ALA A 340 2.32 10.56 -5.77
CA ALA A 340 3.74 10.82 -5.66
C ALA A 340 4.21 10.79 -4.21
N PHE A 341 5.42 10.27 -4.01
CA PHE A 341 6.19 10.52 -2.79
C PHE A 341 7.24 11.60 -3.05
N LYS A 342 7.43 12.51 -2.10
CA LYS A 342 8.45 13.55 -2.15
C LYS A 342 8.99 13.83 -0.75
N ARG A 343 10.31 13.95 -0.62
CA ARG A 343 10.94 14.33 0.65
C ARG A 343 10.73 15.80 0.96
N ASN A 344 10.45 16.11 2.22
CA ASN A 344 10.53 17.48 2.73
C ASN A 344 11.95 17.81 3.24
N SER A 345 12.14 19.02 3.76
CA SER A 345 13.40 19.49 4.34
C SER A 345 13.87 18.67 5.54
N ASP A 346 12.94 18.07 6.28
CA ASP A 346 13.24 17.22 7.44
C ASP A 346 13.55 15.77 7.01
N GLY A 347 13.50 15.50 5.71
CA GLY A 347 13.75 14.20 5.12
C GLY A 347 12.55 13.24 5.14
N ASN A 348 11.38 13.65 5.65
CA ASN A 348 10.17 12.83 5.70
C ASN A 348 9.59 12.61 4.30
N TRP A 349 9.05 11.41 4.04
CA TRP A 349 8.45 11.05 2.76
C TRP A 349 6.98 11.46 2.73
N TRP A 350 6.69 12.61 2.12
CA TRP A 350 5.34 13.12 1.96
C TRP A 350 4.64 12.50 0.76
N LEU A 351 3.41 12.05 1.00
CA LEU A 351 2.52 11.56 -0.04
C LEU A 351 1.67 12.71 -0.60
N SER A 352 1.72 12.86 -1.92
CA SER A 352 0.72 13.62 -2.66
C SER A 352 -0.23 12.71 -3.44
N VAL A 353 -1.51 13.07 -3.40
CA VAL A 353 -2.56 12.51 -4.26
C VAL A 353 -3.29 13.67 -4.94
N ASP A 354 -3.43 13.65 -6.26
CA ASP A 354 -4.09 14.68 -7.09
C ASP A 354 -3.77 16.15 -6.71
N GLY A 355 -2.51 16.43 -6.36
CA GLY A 355 -2.08 17.79 -5.99
C GLY A 355 -2.36 18.19 -4.53
N HIS A 356 -2.91 17.28 -3.72
CA HIS A 356 -3.07 17.45 -2.27
C HIS A 356 -1.95 16.74 -1.52
N TRP A 357 -1.50 17.31 -0.41
CA TRP A 357 -0.63 16.62 0.55
C TRP A 357 -1.50 15.83 1.53
N ILE A 358 -1.35 14.51 1.55
CA ILE A 358 -2.19 13.64 2.38
C ILE A 358 -1.57 13.45 3.77
N GLY A 359 -0.25 13.26 3.81
CA GLY A 359 0.49 12.92 5.01
C GLY A 359 1.90 12.47 4.67
N TYR A 360 2.61 11.87 5.63
CA TYR A 360 3.98 11.43 5.44
C TYR A 360 4.38 10.22 6.28
N TYR A 361 5.38 9.49 5.78
CA TYR A 361 6.19 8.58 6.58
C TYR A 361 7.42 9.29 7.13
N LYS A 362 7.75 9.06 8.40
CA LYS A 362 8.93 9.66 9.05
C LYS A 362 10.21 9.07 8.47
N ALA A 363 11.24 9.89 8.26
CA ALA A 363 12.54 9.43 7.79
C ALA A 363 13.18 8.39 8.72
N SER A 364 12.95 8.52 10.03
CA SER A 364 13.48 7.65 11.08
C SER A 364 13.05 6.18 10.95
N LEU A 365 11.92 5.90 10.29
CA LEU A 365 11.48 4.53 10.00
C LEU A 365 12.51 3.79 9.13
N TYR A 366 13.22 4.51 8.25
CA TYR A 366 14.10 3.90 7.26
C TYR A 366 15.57 3.91 7.68
N THR A 367 15.86 4.14 8.97
CA THR A 367 17.23 4.21 9.49
C THR A 367 18.07 3.01 9.04
N GLY A 368 19.25 3.27 8.48
CA GLY A 368 20.18 2.24 8.03
C GLY A 368 19.97 1.73 6.60
N GLY A 369 18.99 2.23 5.85
CA GLY A 369 18.76 1.84 4.46
C GLY A 369 18.59 3.00 3.48
N ASP A 370 18.34 2.67 2.22
CA ASP A 370 18.34 3.63 1.09
C ASP A 370 17.21 4.68 1.17
N LEU A 371 16.13 4.44 1.91
CA LEU A 371 15.06 5.41 2.05
C LEU A 371 15.32 6.43 3.17
N ALA A 372 16.39 6.26 3.98
CA ALA A 372 16.76 7.19 5.05
C ALA A 372 17.22 8.57 4.55
N SER A 373 17.85 8.63 3.37
CA SER A 373 18.41 9.84 2.73
C SER A 373 18.31 9.71 1.20
N PRO A 374 18.37 10.79 0.39
CA PRO A 374 18.40 10.65 -1.06
C PRO A 374 19.51 9.70 -1.50
N SER A 375 19.16 8.65 -2.25
CA SER A 375 20.07 7.56 -2.62
C SER A 375 19.93 7.20 -4.09
N ALA A 376 21.05 6.92 -4.77
CA ALA A 376 21.06 6.40 -6.14
C ALA A 376 20.71 4.90 -6.19
N SER A 377 20.70 4.23 -5.04
CA SER A 377 20.31 2.83 -4.89
C SER A 377 18.79 2.67 -4.75
N THR A 378 18.05 3.75 -4.45
CA THR A 378 16.59 3.72 -4.42
C THR A 378 16.05 3.38 -5.81
N ARG A 379 15.33 2.28 -5.89
CA ARG A 379 14.70 1.78 -7.11
C ARG A 379 13.27 2.27 -7.17
N ILE A 380 12.85 2.70 -8.35
CA ILE A 380 11.46 3.02 -8.64
C ILE A 380 10.91 1.92 -9.53
N SER A 381 9.81 1.32 -9.10
CA SER A 381 9.06 0.31 -9.85
C SER A 381 7.60 0.72 -9.93
N ALA A 382 6.89 0.26 -10.94
CA ALA A 382 5.48 0.60 -11.10
C ALA A 382 4.73 -0.44 -11.94
N GLY A 383 3.42 -0.58 -11.72
CA GLY A 383 2.57 -1.46 -12.51
C GLY A 383 1.54 -2.24 -11.71
N GLY A 384 1.15 -3.39 -12.27
CA GLY A 384 0.08 -4.23 -11.75
C GLY A 384 0.57 -5.36 -10.87
N GLU A 385 -0.19 -5.66 -9.83
CA GLU A 385 0.00 -6.82 -8.95
C GLU A 385 -1.35 -7.50 -8.71
N THR A 386 -1.37 -8.83 -8.77
CA THR A 386 -2.51 -9.64 -8.33
C THR A 386 -2.06 -10.61 -7.27
N HIS A 387 -2.97 -11.02 -6.42
CA HIS A 387 -2.72 -12.05 -5.42
C HIS A 387 -3.82 -13.10 -5.49
N ALA A 388 -3.43 -14.37 -5.49
CA ALA A 388 -4.33 -15.52 -5.53
C ALA A 388 -3.86 -16.64 -4.60
N TYR A 389 -4.79 -17.49 -4.14
CA TYR A 389 -4.40 -18.73 -3.47
C TYR A 389 -3.64 -19.65 -4.45
N ALA A 390 -2.61 -20.34 -3.96
CA ALA A 390 -1.92 -21.34 -4.75
C ALA A 390 -2.90 -22.42 -5.26
N ASN A 391 -2.76 -22.78 -6.53
CA ASN A 391 -3.61 -23.75 -7.24
C ASN A 391 -5.06 -23.29 -7.47
N ALA A 392 -5.39 -22.01 -7.23
CA ALA A 392 -6.64 -21.40 -7.67
C ALA A 392 -6.44 -20.62 -8.99
N PRO A 393 -7.49 -20.43 -9.80
CA PRO A 393 -7.44 -19.47 -10.90
C PRO A 393 -7.00 -18.09 -10.40
N SER A 394 -6.15 -17.42 -11.17
CA SER A 394 -5.61 -16.13 -10.73
C SER A 394 -6.53 -14.97 -11.09
N THR A 395 -6.44 -13.89 -10.31
CA THR A 395 -7.34 -12.74 -10.36
C THR A 395 -7.14 -11.86 -11.60
N PRO A 396 -8.19 -11.30 -12.21
CA PRO A 396 -8.03 -10.28 -13.25
C PRO A 396 -7.16 -9.10 -12.79
N MET A 397 -6.13 -8.76 -13.56
CA MET A 397 -5.23 -7.64 -13.29
C MET A 397 -5.71 -6.36 -13.99
N GLY A 398 -5.74 -5.24 -13.27
CA GLY A 398 -6.09 -3.94 -13.83
C GLY A 398 -7.54 -3.89 -14.30
N SER A 399 -7.75 -3.82 -15.62
CA SER A 399 -9.09 -3.88 -16.22
C SER A 399 -9.59 -5.32 -16.49
N GLY A 400 -8.73 -6.33 -16.28
CA GLY A 400 -8.98 -7.70 -16.73
C GLY A 400 -8.71 -7.93 -18.22
N VAL A 401 -8.13 -6.96 -18.92
CA VAL A 401 -7.87 -7.02 -20.37
C VAL A 401 -6.37 -6.96 -20.64
N PHE A 402 -5.90 -7.74 -21.60
CA PHE A 402 -4.51 -7.72 -22.05
C PHE A 402 -4.08 -6.33 -22.55
N ALA A 403 -2.83 -5.97 -22.25
CA ALA A 403 -2.24 -4.66 -22.50
C ALA A 403 -2.28 -4.22 -23.98
N ALA A 404 -2.15 -5.17 -24.91
CA ALA A 404 -2.19 -4.89 -26.34
C ALA A 404 -3.54 -4.31 -26.84
N LYS A 405 -4.61 -4.39 -26.04
CA LYS A 405 -5.89 -3.73 -26.37
C LYS A 405 -5.84 -2.21 -26.17
N GLY A 406 -4.87 -1.70 -25.42
CA GLY A 406 -4.57 -0.28 -25.33
C GLY A 406 -5.68 0.59 -24.73
N TYR A 407 -5.74 1.84 -25.19
CA TYR A 407 -6.58 2.89 -24.64
C TYR A 407 -8.06 2.53 -24.57
N ARG A 408 -8.71 2.89 -23.45
CA ARG A 408 -10.12 2.56 -23.10
C ARG A 408 -10.44 1.08 -22.96
N GLN A 409 -9.44 0.20 -22.93
CA GLN A 409 -9.60 -1.24 -22.80
C GLN A 409 -8.74 -1.82 -21.68
N ALA A 410 -7.41 -1.61 -21.77
CA ALA A 410 -6.45 -2.07 -20.78
C ALA A 410 -6.27 -1.05 -19.65
N ALA A 411 -5.76 -1.50 -18.50
CA ALA A 411 -5.23 -0.60 -17.49
C ALA A 411 -3.90 0.01 -17.96
N PHE A 412 -3.58 1.20 -17.47
CA PHE A 412 -2.36 1.91 -17.80
C PHE A 412 -1.91 2.83 -16.67
N GLN A 413 -0.61 3.10 -16.67
CA GLN A 413 0.01 4.19 -15.91
C GLN A 413 0.70 5.12 -16.89
N ALA A 414 0.72 6.41 -16.54
CA ALA A 414 1.13 7.51 -17.40
C ALA A 414 1.98 8.52 -16.63
N ASN A 415 2.74 9.33 -17.34
CA ASN A 415 3.43 10.51 -16.82
C ASN A 415 4.36 10.22 -15.63
N HIS A 416 5.10 9.12 -15.69
CA HIS A 416 6.09 8.76 -14.67
C HIS A 416 7.20 9.80 -14.58
N PHE A 417 7.62 10.10 -13.35
CA PHE A 417 8.72 11.00 -13.07
C PHE A 417 9.46 10.61 -11.78
N TYR A 418 10.71 11.04 -11.68
CA TYR A 418 11.48 11.03 -10.45
C TYR A 418 11.94 12.44 -10.08
N ILE A 419 12.26 12.64 -8.80
CA ILE A 419 12.75 13.89 -8.23
C ILE A 419 14.14 13.62 -7.69
N ASP A 420 15.12 14.41 -8.11
CA ASP A 420 16.50 14.31 -7.62
C ASP A 420 16.69 15.04 -6.27
N ASP A 421 17.89 14.94 -5.70
CA ASP A 421 18.28 15.58 -4.45
C ASP A 421 18.34 17.12 -4.54
N SER A 422 18.43 17.67 -5.76
CA SER A 422 18.25 19.10 -6.02
C SER A 422 16.77 19.53 -6.08
N LEU A 423 15.85 18.59 -5.82
CA LEU A 423 14.39 18.74 -5.88
C LEU A 423 13.86 19.06 -7.28
N LYS A 424 14.63 18.70 -8.33
CA LYS A 424 14.21 18.85 -9.72
C LYS A 424 13.47 17.61 -10.18
N THR A 425 12.34 17.82 -10.84
CA THR A 425 11.54 16.75 -11.45
C THR A 425 12.06 16.42 -12.85
N HIS A 426 12.18 15.12 -13.13
CA HIS A 426 12.60 14.58 -14.43
C HIS A 426 11.55 13.59 -14.91
N ALA A 427 11.03 13.80 -16.12
CA ALA A 427 10.15 12.84 -16.77
C ALA A 427 10.93 11.55 -17.09
N LEU A 428 10.31 10.41 -16.84
CA LEU A 428 10.88 9.13 -17.19
C LEU A 428 10.97 8.98 -18.71
N THR A 429 12.11 8.49 -19.20
CA THR A 429 12.33 8.28 -20.65
C THR A 429 12.86 6.88 -20.97
N ASN A 430 13.49 6.22 -20.00
CA ASN A 430 14.15 4.92 -20.17
C ASN A 430 13.75 3.96 -19.06
N LEU A 431 13.79 2.66 -19.36
CA LEU A 431 13.54 1.58 -18.42
C LEU A 431 14.76 0.66 -18.31
N THR A 432 15.08 0.25 -17.08
CA THR A 432 16.14 -0.74 -16.81
C THR A 432 15.65 -2.17 -16.97
N GLY A 433 14.34 -2.41 -16.81
CA GLY A 433 13.76 -3.74 -16.95
C GLY A 433 12.25 -3.78 -16.79
N PHE A 434 11.72 -5.01 -16.85
CA PHE A 434 10.30 -5.35 -16.73
C PHE A 434 10.16 -6.70 -16.04
N ALA A 435 9.03 -6.92 -15.38
CA ALA A 435 8.64 -8.22 -14.88
C ALA A 435 7.21 -8.55 -15.33
N VAL A 436 7.05 -9.67 -16.04
CA VAL A 436 5.74 -10.28 -16.32
C VAL A 436 5.83 -11.73 -15.85
N THR A 437 5.29 -12.02 -14.67
CA THR A 437 5.51 -13.33 -14.02
C THR A 437 4.76 -14.48 -14.70
N ASN A 438 3.63 -14.19 -15.33
CA ASN A 438 2.87 -15.17 -16.10
C ASN A 438 2.35 -14.52 -17.41
N PRO A 439 3.13 -14.59 -18.50
CA PRO A 439 2.82 -13.87 -19.73
C PRO A 439 1.61 -14.42 -20.51
N ASP A 440 1.15 -15.63 -20.19
CA ASP A 440 -0.06 -16.20 -20.79
C ASP A 440 -1.34 -15.59 -20.18
N CYS A 441 -1.24 -15.12 -18.93
CA CYS A 441 -2.38 -14.59 -18.17
C CYS A 441 -2.36 -13.07 -18.06
N TYR A 442 -1.17 -12.46 -18.11
CA TYR A 442 -0.96 -11.02 -17.96
C TYR A 442 0.05 -10.53 -18.98
N THR A 443 -0.12 -9.30 -19.45
CA THR A 443 0.78 -8.71 -20.44
C THR A 443 1.08 -7.26 -20.10
N MET A 444 2.11 -6.73 -20.73
CA MET A 444 2.48 -5.32 -20.70
C MET A 444 2.70 -4.80 -22.13
N ALA A 445 2.32 -3.54 -22.36
CA ALA A 445 2.57 -2.85 -23.61
C ALA A 445 3.13 -1.45 -23.32
N VAL A 446 4.40 -1.24 -23.64
CA VAL A 446 5.14 -0.03 -23.31
C VAL A 446 4.87 1.06 -24.33
N ALA A 447 4.65 2.30 -23.88
CA ALA A 447 4.27 3.43 -24.70
C ALA A 447 5.16 4.65 -24.43
N GLY A 448 5.97 5.06 -25.43
CA GLY A 448 6.81 6.25 -25.31
C GLY A 448 8.05 6.11 -24.42
N LEU A 449 8.37 4.89 -23.94
CA LEU A 449 9.60 4.60 -23.18
C LEU A 449 10.61 3.80 -24.01
N SER A 450 11.87 4.17 -23.85
CA SER A 450 13.01 3.46 -24.43
C SER A 450 13.43 2.29 -23.54
N TYR A 451 13.70 1.15 -24.17
CA TYR A 451 14.21 -0.06 -23.52
C TYR A 451 14.83 -0.97 -24.58
N ASN A 452 15.86 -1.74 -24.21
CA ASN A 452 16.64 -2.56 -25.13
C ASN A 452 16.49 -4.08 -24.89
N ARG A 453 15.58 -4.49 -24.00
CA ARG A 453 15.34 -5.90 -23.65
C ARG A 453 14.06 -6.41 -24.29
N SER A 454 14.08 -7.64 -24.78
CA SER A 454 12.87 -8.39 -25.13
C SER A 454 12.47 -9.26 -23.94
N SER A 455 11.16 -9.39 -23.70
CA SER A 455 10.61 -10.30 -22.69
C SER A 455 9.25 -10.80 -23.18
N THR A 456 8.94 -12.07 -22.90
CA THR A 456 7.63 -12.66 -23.21
C THR A 456 6.53 -11.88 -22.48
N GLY A 457 5.40 -11.65 -23.17
CA GLY A 457 4.29 -10.87 -22.63
C GLY A 457 4.52 -9.35 -22.63
N VAL A 458 5.65 -8.85 -23.12
CA VAL A 458 5.94 -7.41 -23.25
C VAL A 458 5.95 -7.00 -24.73
N SER A 459 5.23 -5.92 -25.05
CA SER A 459 5.12 -5.37 -26.41
C SER A 459 5.27 -3.85 -26.42
N ARG A 460 5.28 -3.24 -27.62
CA ARG A 460 5.21 -1.78 -27.79
C ARG A 460 3.84 -1.38 -28.28
N ILE A 461 3.37 -0.21 -27.86
CA ILE A 461 2.09 0.36 -28.29
C ILE A 461 2.15 1.89 -28.31
N THR A 462 1.17 2.52 -28.95
CA THR A 462 1.00 3.97 -28.97
C THR A 462 0.53 4.52 -27.61
N PRO A 463 1.01 5.70 -27.18
CA PRO A 463 0.52 6.36 -25.97
C PRO A 463 -0.99 6.66 -25.98
N SER A 464 -1.60 6.71 -24.79
CA SER A 464 -2.95 7.26 -24.63
C SER A 464 -2.93 8.80 -24.69
N PRO A 465 -4.08 9.47 -24.88
CA PRO A 465 -4.17 10.93 -24.78
C PRO A 465 -3.70 11.49 -23.43
N GLU A 466 -3.86 10.74 -22.33
CA GLU A 466 -3.45 11.13 -20.98
C GLU A 466 -1.93 10.98 -20.76
N MET A 467 -1.23 10.21 -21.60
CA MET A 467 0.23 10.05 -21.56
C MET A 467 0.92 11.22 -22.29
N THR A 468 1.15 12.32 -21.57
CA THR A 468 1.82 13.51 -22.11
C THR A 468 3.33 13.34 -22.26
N THR A 469 3.95 12.47 -21.46
CA THR A 469 5.36 12.10 -21.61
C THR A 469 5.49 10.66 -22.11
N SER A 470 5.10 9.70 -21.28
CA SER A 470 5.25 8.29 -21.54
C SER A 470 4.43 7.45 -20.55
N GLY A 471 4.32 6.15 -20.79
CA GLY A 471 3.60 5.23 -19.91
C GLY A 471 3.65 3.79 -20.39
N PHE A 472 2.78 2.98 -19.83
CA PHE A 472 2.59 1.60 -20.25
C PHE A 472 1.19 1.14 -19.92
N TYR A 473 0.71 0.19 -20.72
CA TYR A 473 -0.50 -0.57 -20.44
C TYR A 473 -0.12 -1.88 -19.79
N PHE A 474 -0.97 -2.39 -18.91
CA PHE A 474 -0.80 -3.67 -18.26
C PHE A 474 -2.17 -4.32 -18.00
N GLY A 475 -2.16 -5.62 -17.77
CA GLY A 475 -3.35 -6.35 -17.32
C GLY A 475 -3.53 -7.68 -18.04
N GLY A 476 -4.63 -8.33 -17.71
CA GLY A 476 -5.04 -9.60 -18.27
C GLY A 476 -6.16 -10.26 -17.44
N PRO A 477 -6.84 -11.27 -18.01
CA PRO A 477 -8.05 -11.86 -17.42
C PRO A 477 -7.78 -12.79 -16.24
N GLY A 478 -6.52 -13.07 -15.92
CA GLY A 478 -6.15 -14.13 -14.98
C GLY A 478 -5.89 -15.47 -15.67
N CYS A 479 -5.32 -16.41 -14.92
CA CYS A 479 -5.08 -17.79 -15.35
C CYS A 479 -6.27 -18.64 -14.94
N HIS A 480 -6.96 -19.26 -15.90
CA HIS A 480 -8.12 -20.13 -15.66
C HIS A 480 -7.90 -21.52 -16.22
#